data_AF-U2YZT7-F1
#
_entry.id   AF-U2YZT7-F1
#
_cell.length_a   1.000
_cell.length_b   1.000
_cell.length_c   1.000
_cell.angle_alpha   90.00
_cell.angle_beta   90.00
_cell.angle_gamma   90.00
#
_symmetry.space_group_name_H-M   'P 1'
#
loop_
_entity.id
_entity.type
_entity.pdbx_description
1 polymer ?
#
loop_
_entity_poly.entity_id
_entity_poly.type
_entity_poly.pdbx_seq_one_letter_code
_entity_poly.pdbx_strand_id
1 'polypeptide(L)'
;MRFNVLAGCAMGVALIAPSLSLAQDVLGYFDGVIAKLSEQGYREARLVDAEARRIVAYDSYGSEVSLIIDAHEGTIQSWDYVNMRDN
;
A
#
# COMPACT_ATOMS: atom_id res chain seq x y z
N MET A 1 23.52 26.15 53.22
CA MET A 1 22.83 24.85 53.27
C MET A 1 22.42 24.47 51.86
N ARG A 2 22.64 23.19 51.51
CA ARG A 2 22.44 22.62 50.17
C ARG A 2 20.97 22.22 50.01
N PHE A 3 20.36 22.51 48.86
CA PHE A 3 19.20 21.76 48.37
C PHE A 3 19.40 21.46 46.89
N ASN A 4 19.40 20.16 46.61
CA ASN A 4 19.59 19.51 45.33
C ASN A 4 18.23 18.89 44.98
N VAL A 5 17.61 19.22 43.85
CA VAL A 5 16.51 18.41 43.27
C VAL A 5 16.58 18.47 41.74
N LEU A 6 16.83 17.30 41.17
CA LEU A 6 16.59 16.88 39.79
C LEU A 6 15.17 17.22 39.32
N ALA A 7 15.03 17.66 38.06
CA ALA A 7 14.07 17.07 37.12
C ALA A 7 14.30 17.70 35.74
N GLY A 8 15.09 17.00 34.94
CA GLY A 8 15.07 17.21 33.49
C GLY A 8 13.74 16.72 32.95
N CYS A 9 13.04 17.57 32.22
CA CYS A 9 12.06 17.17 31.23
C CYS A 9 12.32 18.03 29.99
N ALA A 10 13.22 17.53 29.13
CA ALA A 10 13.22 17.93 27.74
C ALA A 10 11.84 17.52 27.19
N MET A 11 10.95 18.49 26.98
CA MET A 11 9.71 18.25 26.24
C MET A 11 10.10 18.11 24.75
N GLY A 12 10.44 16.88 24.40
CA GLY A 12 10.61 16.45 23.02
C GLY A 12 9.28 16.55 22.29
N VAL A 13 9.30 17.36 21.23
CA VAL A 13 8.54 17.24 19.97
C VAL A 13 7.41 16.19 19.99
N ALA A 14 6.17 16.66 20.14
CA ALA A 14 5.01 15.89 19.71
C ALA A 14 4.83 16.10 18.19
N LEU A 15 5.36 15.16 17.42
CA LEU A 15 5.15 14.99 15.99
C LEU A 15 3.65 14.87 15.69
N ILE A 16 3.07 15.87 15.03
CA ILE A 16 1.84 15.70 14.27
C ILE A 16 2.17 15.72 12.78
N ALA A 17 2.56 14.56 12.26
CA ALA A 17 2.45 14.25 10.84
C ALA A 17 1.98 12.80 10.68
N PRO A 18 0.73 12.46 11.06
CA PRO A 18 0.19 11.11 10.86
C PRO A 18 -0.04 10.76 9.37
N SER A 19 0.16 11.69 8.44
CA SER A 19 -0.10 11.48 7.02
C SER A 19 1.06 10.82 6.26
N LEU A 20 2.31 11.05 6.67
CA LEU A 20 3.46 10.58 5.88
C LEU A 20 3.73 9.08 6.09
N SER A 21 3.65 8.60 7.33
CA SER A 21 3.85 7.18 7.64
C SER A 21 2.76 6.30 7.04
N LEU A 22 1.51 6.77 7.04
CA LEU A 22 0.40 6.04 6.44
C LEU A 22 0.53 6.00 4.91
N ALA A 23 0.94 7.11 4.27
CA ALA A 23 1.19 7.11 2.83
C ALA A 23 2.35 6.20 2.40
N GLN A 24 3.42 6.10 3.20
CA GLN A 24 4.55 5.21 2.92
C GLN A 24 4.18 3.73 3.11
N ASP A 25 3.39 3.41 4.13
CA ASP A 25 2.88 2.05 4.37
C ASP A 25 1.98 1.59 3.21
N VAL A 26 1.11 2.47 2.74
CA VAL A 26 0.21 2.22 1.60
C VAL A 26 0.98 1.99 0.29
N LEU A 27 2.04 2.76 0.03
CA LEU A 27 2.90 2.53 -1.15
C LEU A 27 3.63 1.18 -1.07
N GLY A 28 4.17 0.81 0.09
CA GLY A 28 4.82 -0.48 0.30
C GLY A 28 3.85 -1.66 0.17
N TYR A 29 2.60 -1.46 0.56
CA TYR A 29 1.54 -2.46 0.40
C TYR A 29 1.25 -2.75 -1.08
N PHE A 30 1.10 -1.70 -1.91
CA PHE A 30 0.86 -1.89 -3.35
C PHE A 30 2.04 -2.59 -4.03
N ASP A 31 3.27 -2.26 -3.65
CA ASP A 31 4.48 -2.93 -4.14
C ASP A 31 4.45 -4.43 -3.78
N GLY A 32 4.06 -4.78 -2.55
CA GLY A 32 3.87 -6.17 -2.12
C GLY A 32 2.79 -6.92 -2.91
N VAL A 33 1.68 -6.28 -3.26
CA VAL A 33 0.64 -6.89 -4.12
C VAL A 33 1.15 -7.12 -5.54
N ILE A 34 1.85 -6.13 -6.11
CA ILE A 34 2.46 -6.24 -7.44
C ILE A 34 3.50 -7.37 -7.46
N ALA A 35 4.33 -7.48 -6.42
CA ALA A 35 5.31 -8.55 -6.28
C ALA A 35 4.63 -9.93 -6.26
N LYS A 36 3.56 -10.10 -5.47
CA LYS A 36 2.79 -11.34 -5.44
C LYS A 36 2.16 -11.68 -6.77
N LEU A 37 1.61 -10.70 -7.49
CA LEU A 37 1.05 -10.92 -8.82
C LEU A 37 2.12 -11.40 -9.80
N SER A 38 3.31 -10.80 -9.74
CA SER A 38 4.47 -11.25 -10.54
C SER A 38 4.87 -12.70 -10.20
N GLU A 39 4.92 -13.06 -8.91
CA GLU A 39 5.18 -14.44 -8.48
C GLU A 39 4.11 -15.45 -8.95
N GLN A 40 2.86 -15.00 -9.12
CA GLN A 40 1.76 -15.83 -9.64
C GLN A 40 1.76 -15.96 -11.18
N GLY A 41 2.71 -15.34 -11.88
CA GLY A 41 2.85 -15.45 -13.35
C GLY A 41 2.11 -14.38 -14.14
N TYR A 42 1.69 -13.29 -13.50
CA TYR A 42 1.28 -12.08 -14.21
C TYR A 42 2.52 -11.41 -14.78
N ARG A 43 2.53 -11.10 -16.08
CA ARG A 43 3.71 -10.52 -16.75
C ARG A 43 3.90 -9.05 -16.42
N GLU A 44 2.80 -8.35 -16.21
CA GLU A 44 2.79 -6.91 -15.92
C GLU A 44 1.74 -6.65 -14.85
N ALA A 45 2.12 -5.92 -13.80
CA ALA A 45 1.20 -5.43 -12.79
C ALA A 45 1.63 -4.02 -12.39
N ARG A 46 0.67 -3.10 -12.30
CA ARG A 46 0.95 -1.70 -11.97
C ARG A 46 -0.24 -1.03 -11.28
N LEU A 47 0.07 -0.10 -10.40
CA LEU A 47 -0.92 0.82 -9.85
C LEU A 47 -1.32 1.81 -10.95
N VAL A 48 -2.60 1.81 -11.32
CA VAL A 48 -3.14 2.72 -12.35
C VAL A 48 -3.86 3.93 -11.76
N ASP A 49 -4.39 3.77 -10.54
CA ASP A 49 -5.07 4.84 -9.81
C ASP A 49 -4.78 4.70 -8.31
N ALA A 50 -4.06 5.67 -7.76
CA ALA A 50 -3.68 5.66 -6.35
C ALA A 50 -4.82 6.12 -5.42
N GLU A 51 -5.71 7.00 -5.90
CA GLU A 51 -6.84 7.52 -5.12
C GLU A 51 -7.94 6.46 -4.97
N ALA A 52 -8.28 5.79 -6.07
CA ALA A 52 -9.19 4.66 -6.14
C ALA A 52 -8.52 3.32 -5.76
N ARG A 53 -7.20 3.33 -5.48
CA ARG A 53 -6.42 2.16 -5.02
C ARG A 53 -6.55 0.97 -5.98
N ARG A 54 -6.50 1.28 -7.28
CA ARG A 54 -6.71 0.34 -8.37
C ARG A 54 -5.38 -0.12 -8.96
N ILE A 55 -5.15 -1.42 -8.89
CA ILE A 55 -4.07 -2.12 -9.59
C ILE A 55 -4.65 -2.80 -10.82
N VAL A 56 -3.92 -2.73 -11.93
CA VAL A 56 -4.20 -3.55 -13.11
C VAL A 56 -3.05 -4.50 -13.31
N ALA A 57 -3.39 -5.76 -13.57
CA ALA A 57 -2.44 -6.84 -13.84
C ALA A 57 -2.83 -7.59 -15.10
N TYR A 58 -1.83 -8.00 -15.87
CA TYR A 58 -1.99 -8.77 -17.09
C TYR A 58 -1.41 -10.16 -16.89
N ASP A 59 -2.26 -11.15 -17.08
CA ASP A 59 -1.85 -12.54 -17.02
C ASP A 59 -0.91 -12.89 -18.20
N SER A 60 -0.30 -14.06 -18.16
CA SER A 60 0.53 -14.56 -19.27
C SER A 60 -0.18 -14.57 -20.62
N TYR A 61 -1.47 -14.86 -20.70
CA TYR A 61 -2.26 -14.84 -21.93
C TYR A 61 -2.67 -13.42 -22.36
N GLY A 62 -2.42 -12.42 -21.51
CA GLY A 62 -2.77 -11.01 -21.76
C GLY A 62 -4.19 -10.64 -21.34
N SER A 63 -4.83 -11.46 -20.49
CA SER A 63 -6.08 -11.09 -19.84
C SER A 63 -5.82 -10.03 -18.78
N GLU A 64 -6.67 -9.01 -18.77
CA GLU A 64 -6.59 -7.92 -17.80
C GLU A 64 -7.43 -8.24 -16.57
N VAL A 65 -6.79 -8.11 -15.40
CA VAL A 65 -7.41 -8.19 -14.09
C VAL A 65 -7.27 -6.83 -13.42
N SER A 66 -8.38 -6.32 -12.90
CA SER A 66 -8.41 -5.12 -12.07
C SER A 66 -8.66 -5.49 -10.62
N LEU A 67 -7.80 -5.01 -9.74
CA LEU A 67 -7.90 -5.18 -8.31
C LEU A 67 -8.14 -3.82 -7.66
N ILE A 68 -9.15 -3.74 -6.80
CA ILE A 68 -9.37 -2.59 -5.92
C ILE A 68 -9.04 -3.03 -4.50
N ILE A 69 -8.18 -2.27 -3.85
CA ILE A 69 -7.61 -2.62 -2.55
C ILE A 69 -8.12 -1.64 -1.49
N ASP A 70 -8.49 -2.17 -0.33
CA ASP A 70 -8.65 -1.34 0.85
C ASP A 70 -7.30 -1.14 1.54
N ALA A 71 -6.83 0.10 1.56
CA ALA A 71 -5.54 0.44 2.17
C ALA A 71 -5.63 0.63 3.69
N HIS A 72 -6.83 0.69 4.29
CA HIS A 72 -6.98 0.74 5.75
C HIS A 72 -6.95 -0.67 6.37
N GLU A 73 -7.54 -1.64 5.69
CA GLU A 73 -7.62 -3.02 6.14
C GLU A 73 -6.56 -3.93 5.50
N GLY A 74 -5.89 -3.47 4.44
CA GLY A 74 -4.92 -4.27 3.71
C GLY A 74 -5.56 -5.48 3.03
N THR A 75 -6.82 -5.35 2.61
CA THR A 75 -7.63 -6.42 1.99
C THR A 75 -7.98 -6.06 0.55
N ILE A 76 -8.20 -7.09 -0.28
CA ILE A 76 -8.72 -6.91 -1.64
C ILE A 76 -10.22 -6.69 -1.51
N GLN A 77 -10.71 -5.49 -1.86
CA GLN A 77 -12.15 -5.22 -1.89
C GLN A 77 -12.82 -5.85 -3.11
N SER A 78 -12.14 -5.79 -4.25
CA SER A 78 -12.71 -6.27 -5.51
C SER A 78 -11.62 -6.86 -6.40
N TRP A 79 -11.98 -7.95 -7.06
CA TRP A 79 -11.19 -8.63 -8.07
C TRP A 79 -12.10 -8.84 -9.28
N ASP A 80 -11.83 -8.12 -10.36
CA ASP A 80 -12.65 -8.16 -11.56
C ASP A 80 -11.80 -8.46 -12.80
N TYR A 81 -12.29 -9.36 -13.65
CA TYR A 81 -11.68 -9.64 -14.94
C TYR A 81 -12.23 -8.65 -15.95
N VAL A 82 -11.48 -7.58 -16.20
CA VAL A 82 -11.91 -6.48 -17.07
C VAL A 82 -11.87 -6.89 -18.54
N ASN A 83 -10.89 -7.69 -18.92
CA ASN A 83 -10.76 -8.20 -20.28
C ASN A 83 -10.23 -9.62 -20.26
N MET A 84 -11.12 -10.61 -20.34
CA MET A 84 -10.73 -11.98 -20.60
C MET A 84 -10.38 -12.11 -22.09
N ARG A 85 -9.13 -12.45 -22.36
CA ARG A 85 -8.76 -12.82 -23.72
C ARG A 85 -9.21 -14.26 -23.94
N ASP A 86 -10.40 -14.41 -24.53
CA ASP A 86 -10.91 -15.69 -25.02
C ASP A 86 -9.92 -16.25 -26.05
N ASN A 87 -9.46 -17.47 -25.81
CA ASN A 87 -8.53 -18.17 -26.71
C ASN A 87 -9.29 -19.15 -27.59
#